data_AF-A0A8C5YDL4-F1
#
_entry.id   AF-A0A8C5YDL4-F1
#
_cell.length_a   1.000
_cell.length_b   1.000
_cell.length_c   1.000
_cell.angle_alpha   90.00
_cell.angle_beta   90.00
_cell.angle_gamma   90.00
#
_symmetry.space_group_name_H-M   'P 1'
#
loop_
_entity.id
_entity.type
_entity.pdbx_description
1 polymer ?
#
loop_
_entity_poly.entity_id
_entity_poly.type
_entity_poly.pdbx_seq_one_letter_code
_entity_poly.pdbx_strand_id
1 'polypeptide(L)'
;REGPGVPIPLALRPCASCSGSLRPCHPCAPRAETFVFLDLEATGLPSTEPEIAEISLFAVHRSCLENPEHDESGAPVLPRILDKLTLCMCPERAFTAKASEITGLSREGLLHCQKPGFDHTVARMLQAFLSRQAGPICLVAHNGFDYDFPLLCTELLRLGARLPQDTICLDTLPALRGLDGAHGHGTRAQGRKGYSLGSLFHRYFQAEPSAAHSAEGDVHTLLLIFLHRAAELLAWADEQARSWAHVEPMYLPPDAPHLEA
;
A
#
# COMPACT_ATOMS: atom_id res chain seq x y z
N ARG A 1 -43.41 -33.48 -1.73
CA ARG A 1 -42.74 -33.74 -3.03
C ARG A 1 -42.33 -32.39 -3.57
N GLU A 2 -41.14 -31.94 -3.22
CA GLU A 2 -40.49 -30.77 -3.81
C GLU A 2 -39.20 -31.29 -4.45
N GLY A 3 -39.01 -31.02 -5.74
CA GLY A 3 -37.86 -31.49 -6.52
C GLY A 3 -36.63 -30.62 -6.30
N PRO A 4 -35.43 -31.09 -6.68
CA PRO A 4 -34.20 -30.33 -6.49
C PRO A 4 -34.18 -29.11 -7.44
N GLY A 5 -33.86 -27.95 -6.88
CA GLY A 5 -33.75 -26.69 -7.61
C GLY A 5 -32.67 -26.72 -8.68
N VAL A 6 -33.02 -26.28 -9.88
CA VAL A 6 -32.12 -26.04 -11.01
C VAL A 6 -31.26 -24.81 -10.69
N PRO A 7 -29.93 -24.81 -10.94
CA PRO A 7 -29.13 -23.60 -10.78
C PRO A 7 -29.48 -22.60 -11.88
N ILE A 8 -29.80 -21.36 -11.47
CA ILE A 8 -30.00 -20.23 -12.37
C ILE A 8 -28.63 -19.86 -12.97
N PRO A 9 -28.48 -19.74 -14.31
CA PRO A 9 -27.20 -19.38 -14.89
C PRO A 9 -26.87 -17.91 -14.58
N LEU A 10 -25.65 -17.67 -14.09
CA LEU A 10 -25.09 -16.34 -13.91
C LEU A 10 -25.16 -15.60 -15.25
N ALA A 11 -25.88 -14.48 -15.29
CA ALA A 11 -25.93 -13.63 -16.47
C ALA A 11 -24.54 -13.03 -16.72
N LEU A 12 -23.87 -13.52 -17.78
CA LEU A 12 -22.65 -12.93 -18.31
C LEU A 12 -22.96 -11.51 -18.81
N ARG A 13 -22.41 -10.49 -18.13
CA ARG A 13 -22.44 -9.11 -18.62
C ARG A 13 -21.41 -8.95 -19.76
N PRO A 14 -21.75 -8.33 -20.90
CA PRO A 14 -20.78 -8.11 -21.97
C PRO A 14 -19.72 -7.09 -21.54
N CYS A 15 -18.45 -7.44 -21.76
CA CYS A 15 -17.35 -6.49 -21.64
C CYS A 15 -17.34 -5.56 -22.87
N ALA A 16 -17.39 -4.24 -22.65
CA ALA A 16 -17.47 -3.24 -23.71
C ALA A 16 -16.18 -3.08 -24.55
N SER A 17 -15.10 -3.82 -24.23
CA SER A 17 -13.80 -3.68 -24.88
C SER A 17 -13.43 -4.79 -25.87
N CYS A 18 -14.26 -5.81 -26.07
CA CYS A 18 -13.93 -6.95 -26.93
C CYS A 18 -14.80 -7.01 -28.19
N SER A 19 -14.50 -6.16 -29.17
CA SER A 19 -15.00 -6.32 -30.54
C SER A 19 -14.32 -7.53 -31.20
N GLY A 20 -14.99 -8.69 -31.22
CA GLY A 20 -14.82 -9.67 -32.30
C GLY A 20 -13.75 -10.76 -32.17
N SER A 21 -13.35 -11.22 -30.98
CA SER A 21 -12.47 -12.39 -30.85
C SER A 21 -12.92 -13.31 -29.71
N LEU A 22 -13.30 -14.55 -30.05
CA LEU A 22 -13.61 -15.64 -29.12
C LEU A 22 -12.31 -16.21 -28.52
N ARG A 23 -11.57 -15.38 -27.78
CA ARG A 23 -10.54 -15.86 -26.86
C ARG A 23 -11.16 -15.95 -25.46
N PRO A 24 -10.81 -16.95 -24.64
CA PRO A 24 -11.14 -16.91 -23.22
C PRO A 24 -10.53 -15.62 -22.65
N CYS A 25 -11.38 -14.65 -22.36
CA CYS A 25 -11.00 -13.44 -21.66
C CYS A 25 -10.59 -13.86 -20.25
N HIS A 26 -9.30 -13.74 -19.93
CA HIS A 26 -8.86 -13.75 -18.55
C HIS A 26 -9.72 -12.74 -17.78
N PRO A 27 -10.20 -13.05 -16.56
CA PRO A 27 -10.87 -12.05 -15.75
C PRO A 27 -9.93 -10.84 -15.67
N CYS A 28 -10.37 -9.72 -16.23
CA CYS A 28 -9.65 -8.46 -16.13
C CYS A 28 -9.50 -8.19 -14.63
N ALA A 29 -8.26 -8.00 -14.18
CA ALA A 29 -8.01 -7.69 -12.78
C ALA A 29 -8.91 -6.51 -12.38
N PRO A 30 -9.52 -6.54 -11.18
CA PRO A 30 -10.38 -5.46 -10.74
C PRO A 30 -9.61 -4.13 -10.81
N ARG A 31 -10.10 -3.20 -11.63
CA ARG A 31 -9.60 -1.83 -11.69
C ARG A 31 -9.93 -1.16 -10.36
N ALA A 32 -8.91 -0.73 -9.62
CA ALA A 32 -9.11 -0.08 -8.33
C ALA A 32 -9.68 1.33 -8.51
N GLU A 33 -10.69 1.68 -7.71
CA GLU A 33 -11.31 3.00 -7.69
C GLU A 33 -10.71 3.90 -6.60
N THR A 34 -10.13 3.33 -5.55
CA THR A 34 -9.37 4.08 -4.53
C THR A 34 -7.98 3.50 -4.35
N PHE A 35 -6.98 4.38 -4.33
CA PHE A 35 -5.60 4.04 -3.99
C PHE A 35 -5.31 4.53 -2.58
N VAL A 36 -4.89 3.62 -1.71
CA VAL A 36 -4.60 3.91 -0.31
C VAL A 36 -3.10 3.78 -0.11
N PHE A 37 -2.44 4.92 -0.05
CA PHE A 37 -1.01 5.03 0.17
C PHE A 37 -0.70 4.72 1.63
N LEU A 38 0.22 3.79 1.86
CA LEU A 38 0.55 3.20 3.15
C LEU A 38 2.05 3.30 3.39
N ASP A 39 2.40 3.62 4.63
CA ASP A 39 3.76 3.48 5.16
C ASP A 39 3.69 3.05 6.62
N LEU A 40 4.69 2.28 7.06
CA LEU A 40 4.84 1.76 8.41
C LEU A 40 6.20 2.12 9.01
N GLU A 41 6.17 2.77 10.17
CA GLU A 41 7.34 2.78 11.05
C GLU A 41 7.26 1.61 12.02
N ALA A 42 8.40 0.94 12.23
CA ALA A 42 8.46 -0.29 13.01
C ALA A 42 9.71 -0.35 13.90
N THR A 43 9.79 -1.40 14.73
CA THR A 43 10.92 -1.60 15.65
C THR A 43 12.23 -2.01 14.97
N GLY A 44 12.22 -2.39 13.69
CA GLY A 44 13.42 -2.84 12.99
C GLY A 44 13.15 -3.35 11.56
N LEU A 45 14.13 -4.08 11.02
CA LEU A 45 14.06 -4.70 9.70
C LEU A 45 13.50 -6.14 9.78
N PRO A 46 13.09 -6.77 8.67
CA PRO A 46 12.45 -8.09 8.69
C PRO A 46 13.23 -9.17 9.46
N SER A 47 14.57 -9.13 9.43
CA SER A 47 15.43 -10.07 10.16
C SER A 47 15.29 -10.03 11.67
N THR A 48 14.66 -9.00 12.24
CA THR A 48 14.44 -8.84 13.67
C THR A 48 13.00 -9.12 14.09
N GLU A 49 12.15 -9.60 13.17
CA GLU A 49 10.70 -9.79 13.39
C GLU A 49 10.08 -8.51 14.00
N PRO A 50 10.07 -7.40 13.22
CA PRO A 50 9.73 -6.09 13.73
C PRO A 50 8.22 -5.96 13.96
N GLU A 51 7.82 -5.04 14.83
CA GLU A 51 6.42 -4.75 15.14
C GLU A 51 6.10 -3.30 14.77
N ILE A 52 4.86 -3.04 14.37
CA ILE A 52 4.42 -1.71 13.93
C ILE A 52 4.41 -0.75 15.12
N ALA A 53 4.94 0.45 14.93
CA ALA A 53 4.94 1.54 15.90
C ALA A 53 4.17 2.77 15.40
N GLU A 54 4.12 2.99 14.08
CA GLU A 54 3.31 4.01 13.44
C GLU A 54 2.78 3.49 12.11
N ILE A 55 1.52 3.79 11.80
CA ILE A 55 0.90 3.51 10.51
C ILE A 55 0.25 4.79 9.99
N SER A 56 0.43 5.07 8.70
CA SER A 56 -0.24 6.17 8.00
C SER A 56 -0.92 5.65 6.74
N LEU A 57 -2.13 6.13 6.47
CA LEU A 57 -2.91 5.83 5.27
C LEU A 57 -3.47 7.10 4.66
N PHE A 58 -3.19 7.35 3.37
CA PHE A 58 -3.85 8.41 2.58
C PHE A 58 -4.68 7.73 1.49
N ALA A 59 -6.00 7.87 1.54
CA ALA A 59 -6.91 7.34 0.55
C ALA A 59 -7.28 8.41 -0.49
N VAL A 60 -7.01 8.10 -1.76
CA VAL A 60 -7.23 9.00 -2.89
C VAL A 60 -8.04 8.27 -3.95
N HIS A 61 -9.16 8.88 -4.35
CA HIS A 61 -9.97 8.35 -5.44
C HIS A 61 -9.20 8.44 -6.77
N ARG A 62 -9.36 7.43 -7.61
CA ARG A 62 -8.64 7.31 -8.88
C ARG A 62 -8.77 8.54 -9.78
N SER A 63 -9.93 9.19 -9.81
CA SER A 63 -10.14 10.39 -10.63
C SER A 63 -9.16 11.53 -10.30
N CYS A 64 -8.72 11.63 -9.04
CA CYS A 64 -7.72 12.62 -8.59
C CYS A 64 -6.29 12.25 -9.03
N LEU A 65 -6.03 10.96 -9.26
CA LEU A 65 -4.75 10.47 -9.79
C LEU A 65 -4.71 10.53 -11.32
N GLU A 66 -5.84 10.33 -11.99
CA GLU A 66 -5.97 10.49 -13.44
C GLU A 66 -5.88 11.97 -13.86
N ASN A 67 -6.22 12.89 -12.95
CA ASN A 67 -6.17 14.32 -13.18
C ASN A 67 -5.42 15.03 -12.03
N PRO A 68 -4.09 14.85 -11.89
CA PRO A 68 -3.33 15.48 -10.82
C PRO A 68 -3.43 17.01 -10.89
N GLU A 69 -3.71 17.63 -9.75
CA GLU A 69 -3.60 19.08 -9.60
C GLU A 69 -2.12 19.46 -9.47
N HIS A 70 -1.76 20.65 -9.97
CA HIS A 70 -0.39 21.15 -9.94
C HIS A 70 -0.38 22.57 -9.38
N ASP A 71 0.71 22.95 -8.72
CA ASP A 71 0.94 24.33 -8.29
C ASP A 71 1.43 25.23 -9.44
N GLU A 72 1.70 26.50 -9.13
CA GLU A 72 2.19 27.49 -10.11
C GLU A 72 3.54 27.11 -10.73
N SER A 73 4.32 26.25 -10.07
CA SER A 73 5.61 25.75 -10.57
C SER A 73 5.46 24.52 -11.48
N GLY A 74 4.24 23.98 -11.59
CA GLY A 74 3.95 22.75 -12.32
C GLY A 74 4.29 21.48 -11.53
N ALA A 75 4.55 21.57 -10.22
CA ALA A 75 4.73 20.41 -9.37
C ALA A 75 3.37 19.86 -8.93
N PRO A 76 3.16 18.53 -8.90
CA PRO A 76 1.93 17.94 -8.41
C PRO A 76 1.70 18.33 -6.95
N VAL A 77 0.45 18.61 -6.60
CA VAL A 77 0.00 18.86 -5.22
C VAL A 77 -0.93 17.75 -4.76
N LEU A 78 -1.07 17.60 -3.44
CA LEU A 78 -1.98 16.60 -2.89
C LEU A 78 -3.42 16.92 -3.28
N PRO A 79 -4.21 15.92 -3.68
CA PRO A 79 -5.63 16.11 -3.94
C PRO A 79 -6.35 16.70 -2.72
N ARG A 80 -7.20 17.69 -2.94
CA ARG A 80 -7.98 18.31 -1.86
C ARG A 80 -8.97 17.32 -1.22
N ILE A 81 -9.50 16.40 -2.02
CA ILE A 81 -10.38 15.32 -1.55
C ILE A 81 -9.51 14.12 -1.22
N LEU A 82 -9.17 13.98 0.06
CA LEU A 82 -8.26 12.98 0.58
C LEU A 82 -8.68 12.60 2.00
N ASP A 83 -8.85 11.30 2.24
CA ASP A 83 -9.07 10.75 3.57
C ASP A 83 -7.73 10.32 4.18
N LYS A 84 -7.50 10.61 5.47
CA LYS A 84 -6.24 10.31 6.16
C LYS A 84 -6.47 9.58 7.49
N LEU A 85 -5.62 8.61 7.80
CA LEU A 85 -5.54 7.97 9.11
C LEU A 85 -4.06 7.78 9.50
N THR A 86 -3.65 8.35 10.63
CA THR A 86 -2.31 8.16 11.21
C THR A 86 -2.45 7.71 12.66
N LEU A 87 -1.82 6.58 13.02
CA LEU A 87 -1.91 5.99 14.36
C LEU A 87 -0.52 5.57 14.85
N CYS A 88 -0.09 6.08 16.01
CA CYS A 88 1.04 5.51 16.74
C CYS A 88 0.54 4.42 17.70
N MET A 89 1.31 3.34 17.85
CA MET A 89 1.02 2.22 18.72
C MET A 89 2.29 1.72 19.42
N CYS A 90 2.17 1.21 20.64
CA CYS A 90 3.30 0.75 21.43
C CYS A 90 3.61 -0.73 21.14
N PRO A 91 4.76 -1.05 20.51
CA PRO A 91 5.16 -2.44 20.27
C PRO A 91 5.51 -3.17 21.59
N GLU A 92 5.48 -4.50 21.55
CA GLU A 92 5.88 -5.36 22.68
C GLU A 92 7.40 -5.58 22.72
N ARG A 93 8.03 -5.61 21.55
CA ARG A 93 9.48 -5.71 21.33
C ARG A 93 10.11 -4.33 21.39
N ALA A 94 11.38 -4.30 21.77
CA ALA A 94 12.15 -3.07 21.78
C ALA A 94 12.53 -2.65 20.35
N PHE A 95 12.63 -1.35 20.13
CA PHE A 95 13.25 -0.81 18.92
C PHE A 95 14.72 -1.22 18.86
N THR A 96 15.20 -1.56 17.66
CA THR A 96 16.63 -1.50 17.39
C THR A 96 17.12 -0.06 17.52
N ALA A 97 18.40 0.13 17.87
CA ALA A 97 18.98 1.46 18.00
C ALA A 97 18.79 2.29 16.72
N LYS A 98 18.93 1.67 15.55
CA LYS A 98 18.77 2.36 14.27
C LYS A 98 17.31 2.73 13.98
N ALA A 99 16.36 1.86 14.27
CA ALA A 99 14.95 2.17 14.09
C ALA A 99 14.53 3.34 14.98
N SER A 100 14.93 3.34 16.26
CA SER A 100 14.63 4.47 17.15
C SER A 100 15.28 5.78 16.69
N GLU A 101 16.52 5.73 16.19
CA GLU A 101 17.24 6.89 15.66
C GLU A 101 16.52 7.52 14.45
N ILE A 102 16.13 6.70 13.46
CA ILE A 102 15.55 7.23 12.22
C ILE A 102 14.09 7.69 12.44
N THR A 103 13.30 6.93 13.19
CA THR A 103 11.87 7.23 13.39
C THR A 103 11.62 8.30 14.45
N GLY A 104 12.59 8.52 15.36
CA GLY A 104 12.38 9.32 16.55
C GLY A 104 11.39 8.70 17.56
N LEU A 105 10.94 7.46 17.31
CA LEU A 105 10.05 6.73 18.21
C LEU A 105 10.84 5.88 19.19
N SER A 106 10.28 5.72 20.38
CA SER A 106 10.78 4.80 21.41
C SER A 106 9.62 4.20 22.17
N ARG A 107 9.84 3.01 22.74
CA ARG A 107 8.81 2.36 23.56
C ARG A 107 8.44 3.23 24.76
N GLU A 108 9.43 3.85 25.40
CA GLU A 108 9.24 4.72 26.55
C GLU A 108 8.37 5.93 26.18
N GLY A 109 8.62 6.54 25.01
CA GLY A 109 7.82 7.67 24.51
C GLY A 109 6.37 7.27 24.20
N LEU A 110 6.18 6.12 23.56
CA LEU A 110 4.85 5.59 23.23
C LEU A 110 4.05 5.22 24.48
N LEU A 111 4.70 4.62 25.49
CA LEU A 111 4.09 4.33 26.80
C LEU A 111 3.74 5.61 27.57
N HIS A 112 4.63 6.61 27.56
CA HIS A 112 4.38 7.90 28.19
C HIS A 112 3.13 8.58 27.60
N CYS A 113 2.96 8.46 26.27
CA CYS A 113 1.78 8.94 25.53
C CYS A 113 0.57 7.98 25.61
N GLN A 114 0.65 6.92 26.42
CA GLN A 114 -0.41 5.92 26.66
C GLN A 114 -0.93 5.28 25.37
N LYS A 115 -0.04 5.03 24.40
CA LYS A 115 -0.42 4.34 23.16
C LYS A 115 -0.59 2.84 23.45
N PRO A 116 -1.75 2.23 23.14
CA PRO A 116 -1.87 0.77 23.14
C PRO A 116 -1.03 0.17 22.00
N GLY A 117 -0.82 -1.15 22.03
CA GLY A 117 -0.22 -1.87 20.90
C GLY A 117 -1.19 -2.01 19.72
N PHE A 118 -0.77 -2.74 18.69
CA PHE A 118 -1.65 -3.10 17.58
C PHE A 118 -2.76 -4.04 18.11
N ASP A 119 -3.97 -3.55 18.26
CA ASP A 119 -5.08 -4.27 18.90
C ASP A 119 -6.32 -4.37 18.00
N HIS A 120 -7.40 -4.99 18.50
CA HIS A 120 -8.66 -5.05 17.77
C HIS A 120 -9.28 -3.67 17.50
N THR A 121 -8.91 -2.64 18.26
CA THR A 121 -9.37 -1.27 18.03
C THR A 121 -8.70 -0.70 16.78
N VAL A 122 -7.38 -0.85 16.65
CA VAL A 122 -6.63 -0.51 15.43
C VAL A 122 -7.19 -1.28 14.24
N ALA A 123 -7.37 -2.59 14.35
CA ALA A 123 -7.92 -3.41 13.26
C ALA A 123 -9.30 -2.92 12.79
N ARG A 124 -10.22 -2.60 13.72
CA ARG A 124 -11.54 -2.03 13.38
C ARG A 124 -11.44 -0.65 12.74
N MET A 125 -10.51 0.20 13.21
CA MET A 125 -10.29 1.53 12.60
C MET A 125 -9.81 1.39 11.15
N LEU A 126 -8.88 0.48 10.87
CA LEU A 126 -8.43 0.18 9.51
C LEU A 126 -9.57 -0.35 8.64
N GLN A 127 -10.34 -1.31 9.12
CA GLN A 127 -11.50 -1.86 8.40
C GLN A 127 -12.57 -0.79 8.12
N ALA A 128 -12.87 0.08 9.09
CA ALA A 128 -13.83 1.17 8.91
C ALA A 128 -13.30 2.24 7.95
N PHE A 129 -12.00 2.55 8.02
CA PHE A 129 -11.35 3.51 7.12
C PHE A 129 -11.32 3.01 5.67
N LEU A 130 -11.09 1.71 5.46
CA LEU A 130 -11.11 1.12 4.13
C LEU A 130 -12.53 0.94 3.59
N SER A 131 -13.49 0.50 4.42
CA SER A 131 -14.86 0.22 3.95
C SER A 131 -15.66 1.46 3.51
N ARG A 132 -15.27 2.67 3.93
CA ARG A 132 -15.85 3.93 3.43
C ARG A 132 -15.30 4.36 2.06
N GLN A 133 -14.25 3.73 1.56
CA GLN A 133 -13.64 4.06 0.27
C GLN A 133 -14.39 3.40 -0.89
N ALA A 134 -14.33 4.01 -2.08
CA ALA A 134 -14.85 3.37 -3.28
C ALA A 134 -13.96 2.17 -3.65
N GLY A 135 -14.53 0.97 -3.61
CA GLY A 135 -13.85 -0.27 -3.97
C GLY A 135 -13.91 -0.59 -5.47
N PRO A 136 -13.05 -1.48 -5.98
CA PRO A 136 -11.95 -2.16 -5.26
C PRO A 136 -10.84 -1.20 -4.83
N ILE A 137 -10.14 -1.53 -3.74
CA ILE A 137 -9.07 -0.69 -3.17
C ILE A 137 -7.70 -1.25 -3.57
N CYS A 138 -6.77 -0.37 -3.96
CA CYS A 138 -5.36 -0.70 -4.12
C CYS A 138 -4.52 -0.09 -2.98
N LEU A 139 -3.96 -0.92 -2.09
CA LEU A 139 -2.92 -0.49 -1.16
C LEU A 139 -1.63 -0.21 -1.93
N VAL A 140 -1.02 0.96 -1.70
CA VAL A 140 0.21 1.38 -2.37
C VAL A 140 1.28 1.63 -1.32
N ALA A 141 2.39 0.91 -1.40
CA ALA A 141 3.54 1.13 -0.52
C ALA A 141 4.84 1.11 -1.35
N HIS A 142 5.94 1.58 -0.76
CA HIS A 142 7.25 1.59 -1.42
C HIS A 142 8.14 0.51 -0.82
N ASN A 143 8.54 -0.49 -1.63
CA ASN A 143 9.10 -1.76 -1.13
C ASN A 143 8.07 -2.56 -0.31
N GLY A 144 6.78 -2.34 -0.56
CA GLY A 144 5.69 -2.91 0.22
C GLY A 144 5.63 -4.43 0.21
N PHE A 145 5.97 -5.11 -0.90
CA PHE A 145 5.92 -6.57 -0.93
C PHE A 145 7.02 -7.23 -0.09
N ASP A 146 8.10 -6.51 0.18
CA ASP A 146 9.22 -6.99 0.98
C ASP A 146 9.21 -6.41 2.42
N TYR A 147 8.22 -5.57 2.76
CA TYR A 147 8.15 -4.91 4.06
C TYR A 147 6.72 -4.64 4.56
N ASP A 148 6.05 -3.58 4.08
CA ASP A 148 4.80 -3.08 4.66
C ASP A 148 3.66 -4.09 4.63
N PHE A 149 3.47 -4.74 3.47
CA PHE A 149 2.35 -5.66 3.30
C PHE A 149 2.54 -6.93 4.15
N PRO A 150 3.70 -7.63 4.12
CA PRO A 150 3.92 -8.77 5.01
C PRO A 150 3.84 -8.41 6.50
N LEU A 151 4.33 -7.23 6.90
CA LEU A 151 4.29 -6.80 8.30
C LEU A 151 2.86 -6.53 8.78
N LEU A 152 2.08 -5.77 7.99
CA LEU A 152 0.66 -5.56 8.28
C LEU A 152 -0.12 -6.87 8.27
N CYS A 153 0.24 -7.81 7.38
CA CYS A 153 -0.38 -9.13 7.33
C CYS A 153 -0.12 -9.91 8.62
N THR A 154 1.12 -9.90 9.13
CA THR A 154 1.46 -10.51 10.43
C THR A 154 0.59 -9.98 11.57
N GLU A 155 0.45 -8.65 11.69
CA GLU A 155 -0.30 -8.02 12.79
C GLU A 155 -1.81 -8.29 12.69
N LEU A 156 -2.37 -8.25 11.48
CA LEU A 156 -3.77 -8.59 11.26
C LEU A 156 -4.04 -10.08 11.52
N LEU A 157 -3.13 -10.96 11.09
CA LEU A 157 -3.21 -12.41 11.31
C LEU A 157 -3.23 -12.75 12.80
N ARG A 158 -2.37 -12.11 13.61
CA ARG A 158 -2.35 -12.25 15.07
C ARG A 158 -3.70 -11.98 15.72
N LEU A 159 -4.48 -11.07 15.14
CA LEU A 159 -5.81 -10.70 15.63
C LEU A 159 -6.97 -11.43 14.91
N GLY A 160 -6.69 -12.32 13.96
CA GLY A 160 -7.72 -12.91 13.10
C GLY A 160 -8.50 -11.87 12.28
N ALA A 161 -7.93 -10.69 12.07
CA ALA A 161 -8.53 -9.60 11.33
C ALA A 161 -8.28 -9.76 9.83
N ARG A 162 -9.19 -9.21 9.01
CA ARG A 162 -9.10 -9.28 7.54
C ARG A 162 -9.42 -7.92 6.92
N LEU A 163 -8.75 -7.60 5.81
CA LEU A 163 -9.12 -6.49 4.94
C LEU A 163 -10.26 -6.89 4.00
N PRO A 164 -10.90 -5.95 3.28
CA PRO A 164 -11.87 -6.28 2.23
C PRO A 164 -11.29 -7.28 1.22
N GLN A 165 -12.08 -8.27 0.79
CA GLN A 165 -11.58 -9.40 -0.01
C GLN A 165 -11.05 -9.00 -1.40
N ASP A 166 -11.57 -7.91 -1.95
CA ASP A 166 -11.19 -7.34 -3.24
C ASP A 166 -10.02 -6.35 -3.14
N THR A 167 -9.37 -6.25 -1.97
CA THR A 167 -8.17 -5.44 -1.79
C THR A 167 -7.02 -5.99 -2.64
N ILE A 168 -6.43 -5.13 -3.44
CA ILE A 168 -5.20 -5.38 -4.21
C ILE A 168 -4.06 -4.51 -3.68
N CYS A 169 -2.83 -4.83 -4.07
CA CYS A 169 -1.61 -4.19 -3.61
C CYS A 169 -0.69 -3.85 -4.78
N LEU A 170 -0.09 -2.67 -4.72
CA LEU A 170 0.93 -2.19 -5.65
C LEU A 170 2.17 -1.79 -4.87
N ASP A 171 3.31 -2.33 -5.28
CA ASP A 171 4.61 -1.88 -4.82
C ASP A 171 5.23 -0.95 -5.86
N THR A 172 5.45 0.30 -5.47
CA THR A 172 6.00 1.33 -6.36
C THR A 172 7.47 1.11 -6.70
N LEU A 173 8.22 0.36 -5.88
CA LEU A 173 9.64 0.09 -6.13
C LEU A 173 9.89 -0.73 -7.41
N PRO A 174 9.34 -1.95 -7.56
CA PRO A 174 9.46 -2.71 -8.80
C PRO A 174 8.71 -2.05 -9.96
N ALA A 175 7.60 -1.35 -9.70
CA ALA A 175 6.85 -0.65 -10.76
C ALA A 175 7.68 0.45 -11.41
N LEU A 176 8.25 1.37 -10.62
CA LEU A 176 9.09 2.46 -11.14
C LEU A 176 10.37 1.94 -11.80
N ARG A 177 10.99 0.87 -11.27
CA ARG A 177 12.12 0.20 -11.92
C ARG A 177 11.74 -0.39 -13.28
N GLY A 178 10.59 -1.02 -13.37
CA GLY A 178 10.07 -1.61 -14.61
C GLY A 178 9.76 -0.55 -15.66
N LEU A 179 9.09 0.54 -15.26
CA LEU A 179 8.80 1.68 -16.12
C LEU A 179 10.08 2.32 -16.67
N ASP A 180 11.07 2.61 -15.82
CA ASP A 180 12.34 3.19 -16.28
C ASP A 180 13.15 2.20 -17.15
N GLY A 181 13.01 0.89 -16.92
CA GLY A 181 13.66 -0.16 -17.71
C GLY A 181 13.07 -0.35 -19.11
N ALA A 182 11.75 -0.24 -19.26
CA ALA A 182 11.05 -0.38 -20.55
C ALA A 182 11.41 0.72 -21.56
N HIS A 183 11.77 1.91 -21.08
CA HIS A 183 12.19 3.05 -21.90
C HIS A 183 13.72 3.06 -22.19
N GLY A 184 14.45 2.08 -21.66
CA GLY A 184 15.92 2.02 -21.68
C GLY A 184 16.53 1.31 -22.88
N HIS A 185 16.10 1.58 -24.12
CA HIS A 185 16.86 1.17 -25.31
C HIS A 185 17.99 2.16 -25.60
N GLY A 186 19.11 2.00 -24.89
CA GLY A 186 20.39 2.61 -25.25
C GLY A 186 20.75 3.88 -24.48
N THR A 187 21.39 3.71 -23.33
CA THR A 187 22.66 4.39 -22.99
C THR A 187 23.19 3.77 -21.70
N ARG A 188 24.32 3.06 -21.78
CA ARG A 188 25.09 2.50 -20.65
C ARG A 188 25.75 3.58 -19.76
N ALA A 189 25.23 4.82 -19.76
CA ALA A 189 25.86 5.98 -19.16
C ALA A 189 25.13 6.53 -17.92
N GLN A 190 23.93 6.05 -17.60
CA GLN A 190 23.28 6.40 -16.34
C GLN A 190 23.74 5.44 -15.25
N GLY A 191 24.60 5.94 -14.35
CA GLY A 191 25.04 5.23 -13.15
C GLY A 191 23.85 4.66 -12.36
N ARG A 192 24.12 3.72 -11.44
CA ARG A 192 23.09 3.01 -10.65
C ARG A 192 22.17 4.03 -9.97
N LYS A 193 21.00 4.29 -10.57
CA LYS A 193 19.97 5.17 -10.01
C LYS A 193 19.47 4.55 -8.71
N GLY A 194 19.53 5.29 -7.60
CA GLY A 194 18.90 4.87 -6.35
C GLY A 194 17.38 4.87 -6.50
N TYR A 195 16.70 3.83 -6.05
CA TYR A 195 15.23 3.78 -6.03
C TYR A 195 14.70 3.80 -4.61
N SER A 196 15.47 4.28 -3.63
CA SER A 196 14.86 4.61 -2.33
C SER A 196 13.85 5.75 -2.51
N LEU A 197 12.88 5.84 -1.61
CA LEU A 197 11.85 6.87 -1.62
C LEU A 197 12.46 8.28 -1.75
N GLY A 198 13.43 8.62 -0.89
CA GLY A 198 14.15 9.89 -0.96
C GLY A 198 14.93 10.10 -2.28
N SER A 199 15.56 9.05 -2.83
CA SER A 199 16.28 9.17 -4.13
C SER A 199 15.33 9.46 -5.30
N LEU A 200 14.12 8.90 -5.25
CA LEU A 200 13.08 9.15 -6.24
C LEU A 200 12.53 10.56 -6.10
N PHE A 201 12.22 10.98 -4.87
CA PHE A 201 11.75 12.33 -4.58
C PHE A 201 12.75 13.38 -5.06
N HIS A 202 14.02 13.24 -4.68
CA HIS A 202 15.08 14.14 -5.13
C HIS A 202 15.21 14.20 -6.66
N ARG A 203 15.08 13.06 -7.35
CA ARG A 203 15.15 13.02 -8.81
C ARG A 203 13.99 13.76 -9.48
N TYR A 204 12.78 13.63 -8.95
CA TYR A 204 11.58 14.18 -9.57
C TYR A 204 11.36 15.65 -9.22
N PHE A 205 11.76 16.07 -8.02
CA PHE A 205 11.45 17.40 -7.50
C PHE A 205 12.67 18.27 -7.20
N GLN A 206 13.89 17.75 -7.33
CA GLN A 206 15.14 18.45 -7.01
C GLN A 206 15.13 19.05 -5.59
N ALA A 207 14.47 18.35 -4.67
CA ALA A 207 14.27 18.73 -3.28
C ALA A 207 14.40 17.50 -2.38
N GLU A 208 14.57 17.72 -1.08
CA GLU A 208 14.53 16.64 -0.09
C GLU A 208 13.11 16.47 0.47
N PRO A 209 12.69 15.23 0.79
CA PRO A 209 11.41 14.99 1.43
C PRO A 209 11.38 15.63 2.83
N SER A 210 10.23 16.17 3.21
CA SER A 210 9.99 16.68 4.56
C SER A 210 9.58 15.54 5.49
N ALA A 211 10.07 15.56 6.74
CA ALA A 211 9.69 14.59 7.77
C ALA A 211 9.89 13.12 7.38
N ALA A 212 11.02 12.83 6.71
CA ALA A 212 11.43 11.46 6.40
C ALA A 212 11.46 10.60 7.67
N HIS A 213 11.03 9.34 7.56
CA HIS A 213 10.91 8.41 8.69
C HIS A 213 9.86 8.79 9.74
N SER A 214 8.86 9.57 9.34
CA SER A 214 7.52 9.49 9.94
C SER A 214 6.60 8.88 8.90
N ALA A 215 5.70 7.98 9.32
CA ALA A 215 4.81 7.30 8.40
C ALA A 215 3.96 8.30 7.60
N GLU A 216 3.53 9.40 8.22
CA GLU A 216 2.77 10.44 7.49
C GLU A 216 3.62 11.20 6.48
N GLY A 217 4.89 11.48 6.81
CA GLY A 217 5.84 12.15 5.91
C GLY A 217 6.21 11.27 4.72
N ASP A 218 6.41 9.98 4.94
CA ASP A 218 6.78 9.03 3.90
C ASP A 218 5.58 8.66 3.02
N VAL A 219 4.35 8.54 3.54
CA VAL A 219 3.13 8.47 2.72
C VAL A 219 2.95 9.72 1.86
N HIS A 220 3.17 10.91 2.42
CA HIS A 220 3.07 12.16 1.66
C HIS A 220 4.09 12.19 0.51
N THR A 221 5.33 11.80 0.79
CA THR A 221 6.41 11.68 -0.20
C THR A 221 6.06 10.68 -1.29
N LEU A 222 5.55 9.50 -0.91
CA LEU A 222 5.11 8.45 -1.82
C LEU A 222 3.97 8.91 -2.73
N LEU A 223 2.97 9.60 -2.20
CA LEU A 223 1.86 10.14 -2.99
C LEU A 223 2.36 11.15 -4.03
N LEU A 224 3.27 12.05 -3.68
CA LEU A 224 3.86 13.00 -4.65
C LEU A 224 4.64 12.28 -5.74
N ILE A 225 5.48 11.30 -5.39
CA ILE A 225 6.19 10.44 -6.36
C ILE A 225 5.19 9.75 -7.30
N PHE A 226 4.09 9.23 -6.75
CA PHE A 226 3.06 8.57 -7.54
C PHE A 226 2.39 9.55 -8.50
N LEU A 227 1.99 10.74 -8.02
CA LEU A 227 1.36 11.78 -8.85
C LEU A 227 2.25 12.20 -10.01
N HIS A 228 3.57 12.30 -9.80
CA HIS A 228 4.54 12.62 -10.86
C HIS A 228 4.56 11.59 -12.01
N ARG A 229 4.15 10.34 -11.74
CA ARG A 229 4.12 9.22 -12.71
C ARG A 229 2.74 8.58 -12.79
N ALA A 230 1.67 9.33 -12.50
CA ALA A 230 0.36 8.75 -12.21
C ALA A 230 -0.21 7.92 -13.36
N ALA A 231 -0.16 8.43 -14.59
CA ALA A 231 -0.68 7.71 -15.75
C ALA A 231 -0.03 6.33 -15.94
N GLU A 232 1.30 6.26 -15.79
CA GLU A 232 2.06 5.02 -15.94
C GLU A 232 1.84 4.06 -14.77
N LEU A 233 1.78 4.57 -13.54
CA LEU A 233 1.57 3.76 -12.34
C LEU A 233 0.13 3.25 -12.24
N LEU A 234 -0.87 4.02 -12.68
CA LEU A 234 -2.25 3.56 -12.79
C LEU A 234 -2.39 2.43 -13.81
N ALA A 235 -1.77 2.58 -15.00
CA ALA A 235 -1.74 1.50 -15.99
C ALA A 235 -1.02 0.25 -15.46
N TRP A 236 0.11 0.45 -14.77
CA TRP A 236 0.82 -0.65 -14.12
C TRP A 236 -0.03 -1.34 -13.05
N ALA A 237 -0.77 -0.58 -12.25
CA ALA A 237 -1.66 -1.14 -11.23
C ALA A 237 -2.78 -1.99 -11.84
N ASP A 238 -3.40 -1.51 -12.92
CA ASP A 238 -4.49 -2.22 -13.61
C ASP A 238 -4.04 -3.59 -14.17
N GLU A 239 -2.74 -3.73 -14.49
CA GLU A 239 -2.18 -4.95 -15.06
C GLU A 239 -1.49 -5.86 -14.03
N GLN A 240 -0.82 -5.29 -13.04
CA GLN A 240 0.16 -6.01 -12.20
C GLN A 240 -0.09 -5.92 -10.70
N ALA A 241 -1.12 -5.19 -10.24
CA ALA A 241 -1.48 -5.21 -8.83
C ALA A 241 -1.84 -6.64 -8.40
N ARG A 242 -1.43 -7.02 -7.19
CA ARG A 242 -1.60 -8.38 -6.65
C ARG A 242 -2.70 -8.39 -5.62
N SER A 243 -3.47 -9.47 -5.52
CA SER A 243 -4.44 -9.60 -4.43
C SER A 243 -3.74 -9.59 -3.07
N TRP A 244 -4.31 -8.86 -2.10
CA TRP A 244 -3.90 -8.90 -0.69
C TRP A 244 -3.96 -10.34 -0.14
N ALA A 245 -4.88 -11.17 -0.63
CA ALA A 245 -5.01 -12.56 -0.20
C ALA A 245 -3.77 -13.43 -0.52
N HIS A 246 -2.85 -12.95 -1.37
CA HIS A 246 -1.58 -13.62 -1.68
C HIS A 246 -0.38 -13.02 -0.93
N VAL A 247 -0.61 -12.06 -0.03
CA VAL A 247 0.45 -11.52 0.84
C VAL A 247 0.63 -12.46 2.02
N GLU A 248 1.80 -13.09 2.09
CA GLU A 248 2.19 -13.93 3.22
C GLU A 248 2.63 -13.07 4.41
N PRO A 249 2.39 -13.50 5.66
CA PRO A 249 2.89 -12.80 6.84
C PRO A 249 4.42 -12.77 6.85
N MET A 250 5.01 -11.67 7.32
CA MET A 250 6.47 -11.51 7.42
C MET A 250 7.11 -12.58 8.31
N TYR A 251 6.41 -12.98 9.36
CA TYR A 251 6.77 -14.04 10.29
C TYR A 251 5.48 -14.55 10.96
N LEU A 252 5.51 -15.75 11.53
CA LEU A 252 4.35 -16.29 12.24
C LEU A 252 4.28 -15.70 13.65
N PRO A 253 3.18 -15.03 14.04
CA PRO A 253 3.04 -14.56 15.41
C PRO A 253 2.86 -15.76 16.35
N PRO A 254 3.46 -15.74 17.55
CA PRO A 254 3.46 -16.90 18.47
C PRO A 254 2.06 -17.38 18.88
N ASP A 255 1.07 -16.47 18.89
CA ASP A 255 -0.32 -16.75 19.28
C ASP A 255 -1.30 -16.72 18.08
N ALA A 256 -0.83 -16.94 16.86
CA ALA A 256 -1.71 -16.97 15.69
C ALA A 256 -2.81 -18.03 15.89
N PRO A 257 -4.10 -17.69 15.75
CA PRO A 257 -5.14 -18.69 15.75
C PRO A 257 -4.85 -19.70 14.64
N HIS A 258 -4.81 -21.00 14.96
CA HIS A 258 -4.67 -22.05 13.95
C HIS A 258 -5.81 -21.87 12.94
N LEU A 259 -5.51 -21.36 11.74
CA LEU A 259 -6.46 -21.40 10.64
C LEU A 259 -6.63 -22.87 10.24
N GLU A 260 -7.78 -23.46 10.59
CA GLU A 260 -8.22 -24.70 9.96
C GLU A 260 -8.39 -24.42 8.46
N ALA A 261 -7.77 -25.30 7.66
CA ALA A 261 -7.68 -25.22 6.20
C ALA A 261 -9.02 -25.45 5.49
#